data_AF-A0A0A1UKA1-F1
#
_entry.id   AF-A0A0A1UKA1-F1
#
_cell.length_a   1.000
_cell.length_b   1.000
_cell.length_c   1.000
_cell.angle_alpha   90.00
_cell.angle_beta   90.00
_cell.angle_gamma   90.00
#
_symmetry.space_group_name_H-M   'P 1'
#
loop_
_entity.id
_entity.type
_entity.pdbx_description
1 polymer ?
#
loop_
_entity_poly.entity_id
_entity_poly.type
_entity_poly.pdbx_seq_one_letter_code
_entity_poly.pdbx_strand_id
1 'polypeptide(L)'
;MFAAATFVLSAAFLVSAGRPLSLKHGTRLNNSSLTNDLAAEVQMQERFASSQSALDHFSASPLRKHALYVHCDANQIIQIVQAFKIAQKYADSSYNHLKSNPSGSDLYTKWFGSFDTDRYNRVLKSFNRLRVYPSQFTYKCTCTKQKVISKVKQHEYGIVNLCPNFWILNVDGIYSRAFSIIREGTRFSKVLGTHNHNLTYAGSMTLAVKSPTKAIYNANNHAYFSLDTHT
;
A
#
# COMPACT_ATOMS: atom_id res chain seq x y z
N MET A 1 -31.61 6.27 -50.82
CA MET A 1 -32.61 6.97 -49.97
C MET A 1 -32.54 6.34 -48.59
N PHE A 2 -31.85 6.96 -47.64
CA PHE A 2 -31.88 6.55 -46.23
C PHE A 2 -32.12 7.79 -45.37
N ALA A 3 -33.10 7.65 -44.49
CA ALA A 3 -33.78 8.72 -43.78
C ALA A 3 -32.96 9.31 -42.63
N ALA A 4 -33.25 10.58 -42.34
CA ALA A 4 -32.70 11.38 -41.27
C ALA A 4 -33.53 11.32 -39.98
N ALA A 5 -32.90 11.84 -38.91
CA ALA A 5 -33.47 12.37 -37.66
C ALA A 5 -33.80 11.31 -36.58
N THR A 6 -33.51 11.52 -35.29
CA THR A 6 -33.70 12.74 -34.48
C THR A 6 -32.80 12.74 -33.24
N PHE A 7 -32.36 13.93 -32.85
CA PHE A 7 -31.76 14.28 -31.56
C PHE A 7 -32.85 14.40 -30.49
N VAL A 8 -32.64 13.86 -29.29
CA VAL A 8 -33.44 14.20 -28.10
C VAL A 8 -32.52 14.75 -27.01
N LEU A 9 -32.67 16.05 -26.78
CA LEU A 9 -32.20 16.79 -25.62
C LEU A 9 -33.15 16.49 -24.46
N SER A 10 -32.65 16.27 -23.24
CA SER A 10 -33.48 16.42 -22.04
C SER A 10 -32.67 16.90 -20.85
N ALA A 11 -33.29 17.88 -20.20
CA ALA A 11 -32.72 18.85 -19.28
C ALA A 11 -32.39 18.31 -17.89
N ALA A 12 -31.40 18.95 -17.29
CA ALA A 12 -31.11 18.91 -15.87
C ALA A 12 -32.27 19.54 -15.07
N PHE A 13 -32.68 18.88 -13.98
CA PHE A 13 -33.47 19.51 -12.92
C PHE A 13 -32.57 19.79 -11.71
N LEU A 14 -32.38 21.08 -11.45
CA LEU A 14 -31.98 21.62 -10.16
C LEU A 14 -33.22 21.71 -9.26
N VAL A 15 -33.16 21.16 -8.05
CA VAL A 15 -34.00 21.60 -6.94
C VAL A 15 -33.12 21.90 -5.74
N SER A 16 -33.33 23.11 -5.22
CA SER A 16 -32.67 23.78 -4.12
C SER A 16 -33.67 23.98 -2.97
N ALA A 17 -33.13 24.30 -1.78
CA ALA A 17 -33.76 24.74 -0.53
C ALA A 17 -34.29 23.60 0.37
N GLY A 18 -34.07 23.59 1.70
CA GLY A 18 -33.45 24.54 2.62
C GLY A 18 -33.35 23.92 4.03
N ARG A 19 -32.43 24.43 4.86
CA ARG A 19 -32.21 24.05 6.28
C ARG A 19 -33.35 24.57 7.19
N PRO A 20 -33.48 24.07 8.44
CA PRO A 20 -32.82 24.80 9.53
C PRO A 20 -32.18 23.92 10.63
N LEU A 21 -31.24 24.56 11.34
CA LEU A 21 -30.65 24.14 12.61
C LEU A 21 -31.70 24.12 13.73
N SER A 22 -31.58 23.19 14.68
CA SER A 22 -32.14 23.34 16.02
C SER A 22 -31.10 22.91 17.06
N LEU A 23 -30.78 23.84 17.95
CA LEU A 23 -29.89 23.68 19.09
C LEU A 23 -30.53 24.42 20.27
N LYS A 24 -30.49 23.76 21.44
CA LYS A 24 -30.84 24.20 22.81
C LYS A 24 -32.28 24.00 23.29
N HIS A 25 -32.40 23.10 24.27
CA HIS A 25 -32.89 23.51 25.58
C HIS A 25 -32.07 22.79 26.67
N GLY A 26 -31.60 23.56 27.65
CA GLY A 26 -30.95 23.03 28.84
C GLY A 26 -31.85 23.18 30.04
N THR A 27 -31.54 22.43 31.09
CA THR A 27 -31.77 22.87 32.47
C THR A 27 -30.75 22.25 33.41
N ARG A 28 -30.42 23.06 34.41
CA ARG A 28 -29.30 23.01 35.35
C ARG A 28 -29.86 22.67 36.75
N LEU A 29 -28.93 22.40 37.68
CA LEU A 29 -29.04 22.42 39.16
C LEU A 29 -29.51 21.08 39.76
N ASN A 30 -28.99 20.56 40.88
CA ASN A 30 -27.90 20.95 41.79
C ASN A 30 -27.78 19.81 42.81
N ASN A 31 -26.57 19.50 43.27
CA ASN A 31 -26.13 19.61 44.67
C ASN A 31 -25.07 18.56 45.04
N SER A 32 -23.92 19.12 45.40
CA SER A 32 -22.93 18.62 46.33
C SER A 32 -23.52 18.01 47.61
N SER A 33 -22.90 16.94 48.08
CA SER A 33 -22.61 16.79 49.50
C SER A 33 -21.35 15.94 49.71
N LEU A 34 -20.34 16.58 50.28
CA LEU A 34 -19.16 16.00 50.91
C LEU A 34 -19.54 15.59 52.34
N THR A 35 -19.10 14.42 52.80
CA THR A 35 -18.65 14.11 54.18
C THR A 35 -18.11 12.67 54.15
N ASN A 36 -16.79 12.51 54.27
CA ASN A 36 -15.98 12.27 55.48
C ASN A 36 -15.90 10.79 55.91
N ASP A 37 -14.69 10.25 55.73
CA ASP A 37 -13.91 9.38 56.62
C ASP A 37 -14.57 8.20 57.36
N LEU A 38 -14.07 7.00 57.07
CA LEU A 38 -13.47 6.17 58.12
C LEU A 38 -12.34 5.28 57.57
N ALA A 39 -11.15 5.50 58.11
CA ALA A 39 -9.94 4.72 57.91
C ALA A 39 -9.94 3.40 58.72
N ALA A 40 -9.22 2.39 58.23
CA ALA A 40 -8.48 1.43 59.05
C ALA A 40 -7.43 0.68 58.19
N GLU A 41 -6.15 1.04 58.36
CA GLU A 41 -4.98 0.18 58.17
C GLU A 41 -4.94 -0.87 59.32
N VAL A 42 -4.27 -2.03 59.27
CA VAL A 42 -2.80 -2.23 59.33
C VAL A 42 -2.46 -3.74 59.15
N GLN A 43 -1.39 -3.99 58.36
CA GLN A 43 -0.29 -5.01 58.37
C GLN A 43 -0.47 -6.37 59.10
N MET A 44 0.16 -7.49 58.70
CA MET A 44 1.59 -7.73 58.45
C MET A 44 1.77 -9.21 58.03
N GLN A 45 2.67 -9.56 57.09
CA GLN A 45 3.72 -10.58 57.34
C GLN A 45 4.70 -10.71 56.16
N GLU A 46 5.96 -10.44 56.47
CA GLU A 46 7.14 -10.80 55.68
C GLU A 46 7.32 -12.32 55.63
N ARG A 47 7.68 -12.85 54.47
CA ARG A 47 8.51 -14.06 54.37
C ARG A 47 9.63 -13.82 53.37
N PHE A 48 10.81 -13.55 53.90
CA PHE A 48 12.07 -13.83 53.24
C PHE A 48 12.21 -15.36 53.07
N ALA A 49 12.30 -15.84 51.83
CA ALA A 49 12.95 -17.10 51.52
C ALA A 49 13.31 -17.20 50.03
N SER A 50 14.62 -17.33 49.81
CA SER A 50 15.28 -18.13 48.79
C SER A 50 15.15 -17.73 47.31
N SER A 51 16.28 -17.24 46.80
CA SER A 51 16.67 -17.29 45.40
C SER A 51 16.50 -18.70 44.81
N GLN A 52 15.75 -18.82 43.72
CA GLN A 52 15.92 -19.92 42.77
C GLN A 52 15.78 -19.35 41.35
N SER A 53 16.82 -19.57 40.55
CA SER A 53 16.93 -19.20 39.15
C SER A 53 15.80 -19.79 38.30
N ALA A 54 14.85 -18.96 37.88
CA ALA A 54 14.00 -19.26 36.74
C ALA A 54 14.66 -18.64 35.50
N LEU A 55 15.10 -19.50 34.58
CA LEU A 55 15.45 -19.10 33.23
C LEU A 55 14.18 -18.57 32.56
N ASP A 56 13.97 -17.26 32.66
CA ASP A 56 12.93 -16.59 31.89
C ASP A 56 13.28 -16.73 30.41
N HIS A 57 12.45 -17.54 29.75
CA HIS A 57 12.36 -17.62 28.31
C HIS A 57 11.94 -16.23 27.82
N PHE A 58 12.92 -15.37 27.53
CA PHE A 58 12.70 -14.15 26.77
C PHE A 58 12.13 -14.58 25.42
N SER A 59 10.81 -14.59 25.33
CA SER A 59 10.10 -14.67 24.07
C SER A 59 10.49 -13.40 23.32
N ALA A 60 11.55 -13.51 22.52
CA ALA A 60 12.00 -12.46 21.64
C ALA A 60 10.82 -12.13 20.73
N SER A 61 10.13 -11.04 21.05
CA SER A 61 9.16 -10.46 20.14
C SER A 61 9.89 -10.27 18.81
N PRO A 62 9.40 -10.85 17.70
CA PRO A 62 10.11 -10.74 16.44
C PRO A 62 10.28 -9.25 16.13
N LEU A 63 11.54 -8.80 16.08
CA LEU A 63 11.93 -7.45 15.68
C LEU A 63 11.12 -7.08 14.43
N ARG A 64 10.12 -6.19 14.59
CA ARG A 64 9.39 -5.68 13.44
C ARG A 64 10.40 -4.95 12.58
N LYS A 65 10.66 -5.48 11.39
CA LYS A 65 11.50 -4.76 10.41
C LYS A 65 10.72 -3.52 9.99
N HIS A 66 11.25 -2.37 10.34
CA HIS A 66 10.76 -1.07 9.88
C HIS A 66 11.60 -0.60 8.69
N ALA A 67 11.05 0.33 7.91
CA ALA A 67 11.76 0.95 6.82
C ALA A 67 12.97 1.70 7.36
N LEU A 68 14.08 1.62 6.63
CA LEU A 68 15.31 2.36 6.94
C LEU A 68 15.49 3.48 5.93
N TYR A 69 16.02 4.62 6.37
CA TYR A 69 16.23 5.80 5.55
C TYR A 69 17.69 6.19 5.59
N VAL A 70 18.34 6.28 4.43
CA VAL A 70 19.77 6.52 4.33
C VAL A 70 20.00 7.77 3.47
N HIS A 71 20.61 8.78 4.09
CA HIS A 71 20.82 10.12 3.52
C HIS A 71 19.53 10.82 3.06
N CYS A 72 18.42 10.55 3.75
CA CYS A 72 17.14 11.19 3.48
C CYS A 72 16.85 12.29 4.51
N ASP A 73 16.40 13.46 4.06
CA ASP A 73 15.92 14.51 4.96
C ASP A 73 14.51 14.22 5.51
N ALA A 74 14.05 15.03 6.47
CA ALA A 74 12.75 14.84 7.12
C ALA A 74 11.56 14.88 6.13
N ASN A 75 11.59 15.77 5.14
CA ASN A 75 10.53 15.87 4.14
C ASN A 75 10.53 14.66 3.21
N GLN A 76 11.72 14.21 2.79
CA GLN A 76 11.88 12.98 2.00
C GLN A 76 11.33 11.77 2.76
N ILE A 77 11.62 11.64 4.07
CA ILE A 77 11.08 10.56 4.90
C ILE A 77 9.54 10.57 4.91
N ILE A 78 8.92 11.73 5.10
CA ILE A 78 7.44 11.88 5.05
C ILE A 78 6.91 11.40 3.69
N GLN A 79 7.53 11.87 2.61
CA GLN A 79 7.12 11.50 1.25
C GLN A 79 7.26 10.00 0.96
N ILE A 80 8.31 9.36 1.49
CA ILE A 80 8.53 7.91 1.38
C ILE A 80 7.47 7.15 2.17
N VAL A 81 7.18 7.57 3.41
CA VAL A 81 6.17 6.93 4.27
C VAL A 81 4.80 6.98 3.63
N GLN A 82 4.40 8.13 3.08
CA GLN A 82 3.15 8.26 2.34
C GLN A 82 3.11 7.31 1.14
N ALA A 83 4.19 7.29 0.35
CA ALA A 83 4.25 6.49 -0.88
C ALA A 83 4.18 4.99 -0.61
N PHE A 84 4.94 4.44 0.35
CA PHE A 84 4.89 3.00 0.59
C PHE A 84 3.57 2.57 1.24
N LYS A 85 2.92 3.42 2.06
CA LYS A 85 1.60 3.12 2.62
C LYS A 85 0.55 3.00 1.52
N ILE A 86 0.57 3.89 0.52
CA ILE A 86 -0.32 3.78 -0.65
C ILE A 86 0.05 2.57 -1.50
N ALA A 87 1.34 2.30 -1.72
CA ALA A 87 1.77 1.09 -2.44
C ALA A 87 1.28 -0.19 -1.75
N GLN A 88 1.35 -0.28 -0.42
CA GLN A 88 0.80 -1.42 0.32
C GLN A 88 -0.71 -1.55 0.13
N LYS A 89 -1.46 -0.43 0.12
CA LYS A 89 -2.90 -0.46 -0.21
C LYS A 89 -3.17 -0.96 -1.63
N TYR A 90 -2.39 -0.53 -2.63
CA TYR A 90 -2.50 -1.06 -4.00
C TYR A 90 -2.23 -2.57 -4.03
N ALA A 91 -1.19 -3.03 -3.33
CA ALA A 91 -0.87 -4.45 -3.24
C ALA A 91 -1.94 -5.25 -2.49
N ASP A 92 -2.56 -4.69 -1.45
CA ASP A 92 -3.69 -5.28 -0.73
C ASP A 92 -4.88 -5.47 -1.67
N SER A 93 -5.29 -4.42 -2.39
CA SER A 93 -6.36 -4.48 -3.40
C SER A 93 -6.06 -5.54 -4.47
N SER A 94 -4.85 -5.55 -5.01
CA SER A 94 -4.40 -6.54 -5.99
C SER A 94 -4.46 -7.98 -5.49
N TYR A 95 -3.95 -8.21 -4.28
CA TYR A 95 -3.95 -9.54 -3.67
C TYR A 95 -5.39 -10.02 -3.43
N ASN A 96 -6.26 -9.15 -2.91
CA ASN A 96 -7.66 -9.48 -2.67
C ASN A 96 -8.41 -9.75 -3.98
N HIS A 97 -8.19 -8.94 -5.02
CA HIS A 97 -8.75 -9.17 -6.35
C HIS A 97 -8.38 -10.55 -6.88
N LEU A 98 -7.09 -10.91 -6.82
CA LEU A 98 -6.63 -12.23 -7.27
C LEU A 98 -7.29 -13.34 -6.43
N LYS A 99 -7.27 -13.23 -5.10
CA LYS A 99 -7.88 -14.22 -4.19
C LYS A 99 -9.37 -14.45 -4.46
N SER A 100 -10.12 -13.41 -4.83
CA SER A 100 -11.53 -13.51 -5.19
C SER A 100 -11.79 -14.05 -6.59
N ASN A 101 -10.76 -14.10 -7.45
CA ASN A 101 -10.83 -14.54 -8.84
C ASN A 101 -9.78 -15.64 -9.14
N PRO A 102 -9.88 -16.82 -8.49
CA PRO A 102 -8.85 -17.86 -8.56
C PRO A 102 -8.67 -18.49 -9.95
N SER A 103 -9.66 -18.36 -10.83
CA SER A 103 -9.63 -18.82 -12.23
C SER A 103 -9.31 -17.70 -13.22
N GLY A 104 -8.79 -16.56 -12.73
CA GLY A 104 -8.53 -15.37 -13.52
C GLY A 104 -9.74 -14.43 -13.59
N SER A 105 -9.53 -13.28 -14.24
CA SER A 105 -10.53 -12.25 -14.46
C SER A 105 -10.14 -11.44 -15.70
N ASP A 106 -11.04 -10.60 -16.22
CA ASP A 106 -10.71 -9.68 -17.31
C ASP A 106 -9.55 -8.75 -16.95
N LEU A 107 -9.53 -8.26 -15.70
CA LEU A 107 -8.42 -7.45 -15.20
C LEU A 107 -7.07 -8.20 -15.14
N TYR A 108 -7.07 -9.47 -14.73
CA TYR A 108 -5.87 -10.31 -14.80
C TYR A 108 -5.43 -10.48 -16.26
N THR A 109 -6.37 -10.81 -17.15
CA THR A 109 -6.10 -11.04 -18.57
C THR A 109 -5.54 -9.79 -19.25
N LYS A 110 -6.08 -8.61 -18.94
CA LYS A 110 -5.61 -7.30 -19.43
C LYS A 110 -4.12 -7.07 -19.15
N TRP A 111 -3.64 -7.48 -17.98
CA TRP A 111 -2.29 -7.15 -17.52
C TRP A 111 -1.32 -8.33 -17.55
N PHE A 112 -1.78 -9.57 -17.60
CA PHE A 112 -0.91 -10.75 -17.55
C PHE A 112 -1.19 -11.77 -18.65
N GLY A 113 -2.19 -11.51 -19.51
CA GLY A 113 -2.56 -12.36 -20.62
C GLY A 113 -3.43 -13.53 -20.19
N SER A 114 -3.63 -14.48 -21.10
CA SER A 114 -4.47 -15.67 -20.87
C SER A 114 -4.14 -16.35 -19.55
N PHE A 115 -5.19 -16.73 -18.81
CA PHE A 115 -5.07 -17.38 -17.52
C PHE A 115 -4.25 -18.66 -17.60
N ASP A 116 -3.46 -18.86 -16.57
CA ASP A 116 -2.57 -19.99 -16.37
C ASP A 116 -2.25 -20.05 -14.88
N THR A 117 -2.46 -21.22 -14.28
CA THR A 117 -2.39 -21.41 -12.84
C THR A 117 -1.02 -21.05 -12.27
N ASP A 118 0.07 -21.41 -12.96
CA ASP A 118 1.43 -21.14 -12.49
C ASP A 118 1.78 -19.66 -12.56
N ARG A 119 1.42 -19.00 -13.67
CA ARG A 119 1.58 -17.56 -13.81
C ARG A 119 0.76 -16.79 -12.78
N TYR A 120 -0.49 -17.19 -12.59
CA TYR A 120 -1.38 -16.61 -11.60
C TYR A 120 -0.81 -16.73 -10.18
N ASN A 121 -0.35 -17.93 -9.78
CA ASN A 121 0.24 -18.16 -8.46
C ASN A 121 1.49 -17.32 -8.21
N ARG A 122 2.31 -17.06 -9.25
CA ARG A 122 3.47 -16.16 -9.15
C ARG A 122 3.06 -14.71 -8.89
N VAL A 123 2.06 -14.21 -9.62
CA VAL A 123 1.51 -12.87 -9.43
C VAL A 123 0.86 -12.74 -8.05
N LEU A 124 0.05 -13.71 -7.63
CA LEU A 124 -0.56 -13.73 -6.30
C LEU A 124 0.50 -13.68 -5.19
N LYS A 125 1.57 -14.50 -5.31
CA LYS A 125 2.68 -14.51 -4.36
C LYS A 125 3.46 -13.20 -4.34
N SER A 126 3.62 -12.53 -5.48
CA SER A 126 4.31 -11.24 -5.56
C SER A 126 3.52 -10.16 -4.81
N PHE A 127 2.21 -10.07 -5.02
CA PHE A 127 1.36 -9.14 -4.29
C PHE A 127 1.26 -9.47 -2.81
N ASN A 128 1.16 -10.74 -2.42
CA ASN A 128 1.17 -11.12 -1.01
C ASN A 128 2.41 -10.56 -0.26
N ARG A 129 3.57 -10.56 -0.93
CA ARG A 129 4.81 -10.00 -0.41
C ARG A 129 4.79 -8.46 -0.39
N LEU A 130 4.28 -7.82 -1.44
CA LEU A 130 4.24 -6.37 -1.58
C LEU A 130 3.28 -5.67 -0.61
N ARG A 131 2.32 -6.39 -0.03
CA ARG A 131 1.50 -5.89 1.09
C ARG A 131 2.33 -5.57 2.33
N VAL A 132 3.49 -6.22 2.49
CA VAL A 132 4.30 -6.15 3.72
C VAL A 132 5.65 -5.49 3.46
N TYR A 133 6.36 -5.92 2.42
CA TYR A 133 7.78 -5.62 2.23
C TYR A 133 8.13 -4.13 2.02
N PRO A 134 7.33 -3.27 1.37
CA PRO A 134 7.67 -1.85 1.20
C PRO A 134 8.00 -1.15 2.52
N SER A 135 7.26 -1.45 3.59
CA SER A 135 7.51 -0.92 4.93
C SER A 135 8.75 -1.49 5.64
N GLN A 136 9.50 -2.39 4.97
CA GLN A 136 10.71 -3.05 5.47
C GLN A 136 11.94 -2.77 4.60
N PHE A 137 11.80 -1.97 3.54
CA PHE A 137 12.90 -1.63 2.64
C PHE A 137 13.80 -0.55 3.24
N THR A 138 15.04 -0.53 2.77
CA THR A 138 15.98 0.57 2.94
C THR A 138 15.86 1.51 1.75
N TYR A 139 15.41 2.73 2.02
CA TYR A 139 15.32 3.81 1.04
C TYR A 139 16.57 4.69 1.11
N LYS A 140 17.30 4.80 -0.02
CA LYS A 140 18.50 5.63 -0.16
C LYS A 140 18.18 6.87 -0.99
N CYS A 141 18.43 8.06 -0.45
CA CYS A 141 18.16 9.33 -1.12
C CYS A 141 19.40 9.95 -1.78
N THR A 142 20.42 9.13 -2.10
CA THR A 142 21.69 9.57 -2.69
C THR A 142 21.74 9.57 -4.22
N CYS A 143 20.66 9.17 -4.90
CA CYS A 143 20.67 9.12 -6.35
C CYS A 143 20.58 10.53 -6.96
N THR A 144 21.53 10.85 -7.83
CA THR A 144 21.61 12.16 -8.53
C THR A 144 21.20 12.09 -10.00
N LYS A 145 20.77 10.92 -10.50
CA LYS A 145 20.41 10.73 -11.91
C LYS A 145 19.10 11.47 -12.24
N GLN A 146 19.24 12.58 -12.96
CA GLN A 146 18.10 13.36 -13.46
C GLN A 146 17.17 12.50 -14.33
N LYS A 147 15.88 12.83 -14.36
CA LYS A 147 14.83 12.11 -15.10
C LYS A 147 14.55 10.66 -14.64
N VAL A 148 15.26 10.16 -13.62
CA VAL A 148 15.00 8.84 -13.02
C VAL A 148 14.13 9.02 -11.78
N ILE A 149 13.13 8.16 -11.63
CA ILE A 149 12.26 8.12 -10.45
C ILE A 149 12.93 7.31 -9.34
N SER A 150 13.19 6.03 -9.58
CA SER A 150 13.83 5.15 -8.62
C SER A 150 14.55 4.00 -9.33
N LYS A 151 15.46 3.33 -8.63
CA LYS A 151 16.20 2.17 -9.14
C LYS A 151 16.48 1.16 -8.04
N VAL A 152 16.36 -0.12 -8.36
CA VAL A 152 16.87 -1.23 -7.55
C VAL A 152 17.85 -2.08 -8.33
N LYS A 153 18.63 -2.88 -7.61
CA LYS A 153 19.36 -4.02 -8.18
C LYS A 153 18.64 -5.30 -7.76
N GLN A 154 18.37 -6.16 -8.74
CA GLN A 154 17.53 -7.35 -8.56
C GLN A 154 18.03 -8.31 -7.47
N HIS A 155 19.35 -8.41 -7.30
CA HIS A 155 20.01 -9.28 -6.31
C HIS A 155 20.34 -8.60 -4.98
N GLU A 156 20.18 -7.29 -4.85
CA GLU A 156 20.37 -6.55 -3.58
C GLU A 156 18.99 -6.29 -2.95
N TYR A 157 18.42 -7.33 -2.33
CA TYR A 157 17.05 -7.27 -1.81
C TYR A 157 16.82 -6.09 -0.84
N GLY A 158 15.73 -5.36 -1.08
CA GLY A 158 15.20 -4.36 -0.15
C GLY A 158 15.91 -3.02 -0.19
N ILE A 159 16.87 -2.78 -1.09
CA ILE A 159 17.51 -1.47 -1.25
C ILE A 159 16.89 -0.72 -2.43
N VAL A 160 16.14 0.33 -2.13
CA VAL A 160 15.50 1.22 -3.12
C VAL A 160 16.22 2.55 -3.16
N ASN A 161 16.83 2.88 -4.31
CA ASN A 161 17.48 4.18 -4.49
C ASN A 161 16.48 5.15 -5.15
N LEU A 162 16.15 6.22 -4.44
CA LEU A 162 15.20 7.24 -4.87
C LEU A 162 15.96 8.39 -5.53
N CYS A 163 15.56 8.77 -6.74
CA CYS A 163 16.22 9.73 -7.60
C CYS A 163 15.36 11.02 -7.72
N PRO A 164 15.88 12.12 -8.29
CA PRO A 164 15.24 13.44 -8.23
C PRO A 164 13.77 13.48 -8.68
N ASN A 165 13.37 12.72 -9.71
CA ASN A 165 11.98 12.74 -10.16
C ASN A 165 11.02 12.14 -9.14
N PHE A 166 11.45 11.29 -8.20
CA PHE A 166 10.56 10.74 -7.19
C PHE A 166 9.88 11.85 -6.36
N TRP A 167 10.61 12.91 -6.04
CA TRP A 167 10.18 13.95 -5.10
C TRP A 167 9.14 14.91 -5.68
N ILE A 168 9.06 15.02 -7.01
CA ILE A 168 8.14 15.93 -7.71
C ILE A 168 6.87 15.24 -8.19
N LEU A 169 6.78 13.92 -8.01
CA LEU A 169 5.63 13.13 -8.46
C LEU A 169 4.53 13.10 -7.40
N ASN A 170 3.29 13.01 -7.88
CA ASN A 170 2.14 12.71 -7.04
C ASN A 170 2.37 11.41 -6.25
N VAL A 171 1.71 11.31 -5.10
CA VAL A 171 1.86 10.14 -4.24
C VAL A 171 1.19 8.90 -4.84
N ASP A 172 0.08 9.10 -5.55
CA ASP A 172 -0.80 8.09 -6.15
C ASP A 172 -1.08 8.36 -7.65
N GLY A 173 -1.69 7.39 -8.33
CA GLY A 173 -1.98 7.45 -9.76
C GLY A 173 -0.88 6.85 -10.65
N ILE A 174 -1.06 6.97 -11.97
CA ILE A 174 -0.09 6.50 -12.97
C ILE A 174 1.24 7.24 -12.80
N TYR A 175 2.36 6.51 -12.86
CA TYR A 175 3.73 7.05 -12.71
C TYR A 175 4.01 7.77 -11.38
N SER A 176 3.17 7.58 -10.38
CA SER A 176 3.34 8.14 -9.04
C SER A 176 4.47 7.51 -8.22
N ARG A 177 4.74 8.09 -7.04
CA ARG A 177 5.66 7.50 -6.06
C ARG A 177 5.23 6.09 -5.65
N ALA A 178 3.94 5.87 -5.34
CA ALA A 178 3.43 4.54 -5.00
C ALA A 178 3.55 3.54 -6.15
N PHE A 179 3.20 3.96 -7.37
CA PHE A 179 3.39 3.18 -8.60
C PHE A 179 4.84 2.74 -8.77
N SER A 180 5.78 3.66 -8.55
CA SER A 180 7.22 3.37 -8.65
C SER A 180 7.68 2.39 -7.57
N ILE A 181 7.13 2.43 -6.36
CA ILE A 181 7.45 1.48 -5.29
C ILE A 181 6.98 0.06 -5.65
N ILE A 182 5.76 -0.11 -6.20
CA ILE A 182 5.30 -1.43 -6.68
C ILE A 182 6.22 -1.94 -7.80
N ARG A 183 6.51 -1.08 -8.79
CA ARG A 183 7.37 -1.42 -9.92
C ARG A 183 8.75 -1.87 -9.45
N GLU A 184 9.41 -1.11 -8.58
CA GLU A 184 10.74 -1.49 -8.10
C GLU A 184 10.69 -2.68 -7.13
N GLY A 185 9.64 -2.81 -6.32
CA GLY A 185 9.47 -3.93 -5.39
C GLY A 185 9.41 -5.30 -6.09
N THR A 186 8.71 -5.39 -7.23
CA THR A 186 8.63 -6.63 -8.02
C THR A 186 9.96 -7.05 -8.64
N ARG A 187 10.88 -6.10 -8.88
CA ARG A 187 12.18 -6.36 -9.48
C ARG A 187 13.15 -7.09 -8.54
N PHE A 188 12.91 -7.10 -7.23
CA PHE A 188 13.72 -7.93 -6.33
C PHE A 188 13.41 -9.42 -6.54
N SER A 189 14.45 -10.26 -6.66
CA SER A 189 14.26 -11.72 -6.84
C SER A 189 13.50 -12.37 -5.68
N LYS A 190 13.58 -11.80 -4.47
CA LYS A 190 12.81 -12.26 -3.31
C LYS A 190 11.31 -11.96 -3.42
N VAL A 191 10.89 -11.09 -4.33
CA VAL A 191 9.48 -10.81 -4.65
C VAL A 191 9.07 -11.60 -5.90
N LEU A 192 9.66 -11.29 -7.05
CA LEU A 192 9.40 -11.98 -8.32
C LEU A 192 10.59 -11.91 -9.28
N GLY A 193 11.37 -10.83 -9.25
CA GLY A 193 12.53 -10.66 -10.13
C GLY A 193 12.17 -10.14 -11.52
N THR A 194 11.20 -9.23 -11.61
CA THR A 194 10.73 -8.67 -12.88
C THR A 194 11.77 -7.77 -13.57
N HIS A 195 11.61 -7.61 -14.88
CA HIS A 195 12.38 -6.75 -15.76
C HIS A 195 11.53 -5.60 -16.31
N ASN A 196 12.13 -4.77 -17.16
CA ASN A 196 11.48 -3.67 -17.87
C ASN A 196 11.26 -4.06 -19.34
N HIS A 197 10.41 -5.05 -19.61
CA HIS A 197 10.09 -5.48 -20.97
C HIS A 197 9.26 -4.45 -21.74
N ASN A 198 8.36 -3.74 -21.04
CA ASN A 198 7.64 -2.60 -21.59
C ASN A 198 7.37 -1.56 -20.51
N LEU A 199 7.44 -0.28 -20.87
CA LEU A 199 7.33 0.85 -19.94
C LEU A 199 5.99 1.59 -19.98
N THR A 200 5.20 1.42 -21.05
CA THR A 200 3.99 2.22 -21.27
C THR A 200 2.74 1.43 -20.92
N TYR A 201 1.64 2.14 -20.67
CA TYR A 201 0.33 1.55 -20.38
C TYR A 201 -0.14 0.64 -21.53
N ALA A 202 -0.23 1.21 -22.74
CA ALA A 202 -0.63 0.48 -23.96
C ALA A 202 0.35 -0.64 -24.32
N GLY A 203 1.65 -0.41 -24.16
CA GLY A 203 2.67 -1.41 -24.46
C GLY A 203 2.66 -2.58 -23.47
N SER A 204 2.31 -2.34 -22.21
CA SER A 204 2.17 -3.39 -21.20
C SER A 204 0.94 -4.28 -21.47
N MET A 205 -0.19 -3.71 -21.88
CA MET A 205 -1.34 -4.50 -22.36
C MET A 205 -1.00 -5.30 -23.61
N THR A 206 -0.31 -4.67 -24.58
CA THR A 206 0.16 -5.36 -25.79
C THR A 206 1.10 -6.52 -25.44
N LEU A 207 1.97 -6.34 -24.45
CA LEU A 207 2.87 -7.39 -23.97
C LEU A 207 2.10 -8.56 -23.35
N ALA A 208 1.03 -8.27 -22.59
CA ALA A 208 0.15 -9.29 -22.00
C ALA A 208 -0.49 -10.18 -23.07
N VAL A 209 -0.95 -9.58 -24.17
CA VAL A 209 -1.51 -10.33 -25.32
C VAL A 209 -0.43 -11.14 -26.05
N LYS A 210 0.71 -10.51 -26.37
CA LYS A 210 1.74 -11.13 -27.23
C LYS A 210 2.61 -12.15 -26.50
N SER A 211 2.86 -11.96 -25.21
CA SER A 211 3.76 -12.79 -24.43
C SER A 211 3.40 -12.75 -22.94
N PRO A 212 2.38 -13.53 -22.52
CA PRO A 212 1.99 -13.65 -21.10
C PRO A 212 3.16 -13.96 -20.16
N THR A 213 4.10 -14.81 -20.60
CA THR A 213 5.32 -15.13 -19.85
C THR A 213 6.19 -13.91 -19.59
N LYS A 214 6.37 -13.02 -20.57
CA LYS A 214 7.10 -11.75 -20.36
C LYS A 214 6.27 -10.75 -19.56
N ALA A 215 4.95 -10.73 -19.71
CA ALA A 215 4.08 -9.81 -18.99
C ALA A 215 4.12 -10.04 -17.48
N ILE A 216 4.11 -11.30 -17.01
CA ILE A 216 4.29 -11.59 -15.58
C ILE A 216 5.70 -11.28 -15.07
N TYR A 217 6.70 -11.18 -15.95
CA TYR A 217 8.03 -10.71 -15.58
C TYR A 217 8.26 -9.24 -15.98
N ASN A 218 7.21 -8.48 -16.30
CA ASN A 218 7.33 -7.04 -16.53
C ASN A 218 6.87 -6.25 -15.30
N ALA A 219 7.75 -5.39 -14.80
CA ALA A 219 7.51 -4.61 -13.60
C ALA A 219 6.32 -3.64 -13.76
N ASN A 220 6.13 -3.07 -14.96
CA ASN A 220 5.02 -2.14 -15.22
C ASN A 220 3.67 -2.84 -15.33
N ASN A 221 3.60 -4.08 -15.84
CA ASN A 221 2.35 -4.85 -15.82
C ASN A 221 1.82 -5.02 -14.39
N HIS A 222 2.72 -5.24 -13.41
CA HIS A 222 2.33 -5.29 -12.00
C HIS A 222 1.88 -3.94 -11.45
N ALA A 223 2.61 -2.87 -11.76
CA ALA A 223 2.27 -1.53 -11.28
C ALA A 223 0.92 -1.05 -11.85
N TYR A 224 0.66 -1.30 -13.14
CA TYR A 224 -0.63 -0.98 -13.76
C TYR A 224 -1.77 -1.86 -13.25
N PHE A 225 -1.56 -3.17 -13.11
CA PHE A 225 -2.55 -4.05 -12.47
C PHE A 225 -2.92 -3.52 -11.09
N SER A 226 -1.92 -3.11 -10.30
CA SER A 226 -2.17 -2.61 -8.95
C SER A 226 -2.94 -1.31 -8.88
N LEU A 227 -2.73 -0.45 -9.88
CA LEU A 227 -3.49 0.79 -10.00
C LEU A 227 -4.94 0.51 -10.40
N ASP A 228 -5.15 -0.32 -11.43
CA ASP A 228 -6.49 -0.63 -11.94
C ASP A 228 -7.32 -1.46 -10.93
N THR A 229 -6.70 -2.17 -9.99
CA THR A 229 -7.42 -2.83 -8.87
C THR A 229 -7.87 -1.86 -7.77
N HIS A 230 -7.38 -0.62 -7.80
CA HIS A 230 -7.66 0.40 -6.79
C HIS A 230 -8.59 1.51 -7.31
N THR A 231 -8.73 1.65 -8.63
CA THR A 231 -9.67 2.56 -9.30
C THR A 231 -11.06 1.97 -9.40
#